data_AF-A0A9P4QMS2-F1
#
_entry.id   AF-A0A9P4QMS2-F1
#
_cell.length_a   1.000
_cell.length_b   1.000
_cell.length_c   1.000
_cell.angle_alpha   90.00
_cell.angle_beta   90.00
_cell.angle_gamma   90.00
#
_symmetry.space_group_name_H-M   'P 1'
#
loop_
_entity.id
_entity.type
_entity.pdbx_description
1 polymer ?
#
loop_
_entity_poly.entity_id
_entity_poly.type
_entity_poly.pdbx_seq_one_letter_code
_entity_poly.pdbx_strand_id
1 'polypeptide(L)'
;SPTAFCLISSFCAVAYWMSIELLVLVYATFRRHSGLYFWSIVITTIGLVLQTTGYILKEFAPTCPAILTTIICKVGWISNVTGFSVVLWSRLHLIVNNPRILKAVLAMIIFDGICLHTPVVVFEFGLISKHHSTFMYPMEIMERIQQTIFTLQETIISGLYMFYTVRFLNDGYASHTRKVIRMLVCVQALVILFDGGLTAFDYKNMFTLKCTLHPFVYALKLKLEFIVLNQLLSIARKG
;
A
#
# COMPACT_ATOMS: atom_id res chain seq x y z
N SER A 1 22.94 -13.06 9.89
CA SER A 1 23.96 -13.52 8.93
C SER A 1 24.22 -12.41 7.91
N PRO A 2 25.43 -12.31 7.32
CA PRO A 2 25.70 -11.33 6.26
C PRO A 2 24.72 -11.39 5.09
N THR A 3 24.27 -12.60 4.74
CA THR A 3 23.26 -12.84 3.69
C THR A 3 21.93 -12.14 3.97
N ALA A 4 21.44 -12.15 5.22
CA ALA A 4 20.18 -11.48 5.58
C ALA A 4 20.29 -9.96 5.38
N PHE A 5 21.40 -9.37 5.82
CA PHE A 5 21.65 -7.94 5.64
C PHE A 5 21.76 -7.54 4.16
N CYS A 6 22.43 -8.36 3.33
CA CYS A 6 22.48 -8.13 1.88
C CYS A 6 21.08 -8.19 1.23
N LEU A 7 20.21 -9.08 1.68
CA LEU A 7 18.84 -9.16 1.18
C LEU A 7 18.04 -7.93 1.60
N ILE A 8 18.11 -7.52 2.87
CA ILE A 8 17.44 -6.32 3.37
C ILE A 8 17.85 -5.10 2.55
N SER A 9 19.16 -4.86 2.42
CA SER A 9 19.67 -3.71 1.69
C SER A 9 19.29 -3.72 0.21
N SER A 10 19.31 -4.90 -0.42
CA SER A 10 18.93 -5.05 -1.84
C SER A 10 17.45 -4.73 -2.06
N PHE A 11 16.54 -5.29 -1.26
CA PHE A 11 15.11 -5.01 -1.40
C PHE A 11 14.77 -3.56 -1.08
N CYS A 12 15.39 -2.97 -0.07
CA CYS A 12 15.19 -1.55 0.23
C CYS A 12 15.74 -0.63 -0.88
N ALA A 13 16.90 -0.95 -1.47
CA ALA A 13 17.45 -0.20 -2.59
C ALA A 13 16.53 -0.22 -3.81
N VAL A 14 15.96 -1.39 -4.14
CA VAL A 14 14.97 -1.52 -5.21
C VAL A 14 13.70 -0.74 -4.87
N ALA A 15 13.22 -0.81 -3.62
CA ALA A 15 12.05 -0.04 -3.19
C ALA A 15 12.27 1.46 -3.38
N TYR A 16 13.42 2.01 -2.98
CA TYR A 16 13.76 3.41 -3.23
C TYR A 16 13.79 3.76 -4.71
N TRP A 17 14.47 2.94 -5.52
CA TRP A 17 14.54 3.17 -6.96
C TRP A 17 13.15 3.24 -7.59
N MET A 18 12.29 2.27 -7.26
CA MET A 18 10.92 2.23 -7.75
C MET A 18 10.08 3.42 -7.27
N SER A 19 10.25 3.85 -6.02
CA SER A 19 9.55 5.02 -5.49
C SER A 19 9.98 6.32 -6.15
N ILE A 20 11.29 6.52 -6.36
CA ILE A 20 11.82 7.71 -7.04
C ILE A 20 11.32 7.73 -8.49
N GLU A 21 11.44 6.62 -9.20
CA GLU A 21 10.93 6.46 -10.57
C GLU A 21 9.42 6.79 -10.62
N LEU A 22 8.63 6.27 -9.68
CA LEU A 22 7.19 6.51 -9.63
C LEU A 22 6.88 7.99 -9.36
N LEU A 23 7.57 8.66 -8.44
CA LEU A 23 7.38 10.09 -8.19
C LEU A 23 7.64 10.92 -9.45
N VAL A 24 8.74 10.62 -10.17
CA VAL A 24 9.08 11.29 -11.43
C VAL A 24 7.99 11.03 -12.48
N LEU A 25 7.55 9.78 -12.65
CA LEU A 25 6.51 9.40 -13.61
C LEU A 25 5.17 10.08 -13.31
N VAL A 26 4.76 10.10 -12.04
CA VAL A 26 3.53 10.77 -11.59
C VAL A 26 3.60 12.26 -11.93
N TYR A 27 4.70 12.92 -11.56
CA TYR A 27 4.88 14.34 -11.82
C TYR A 27 4.89 14.66 -13.33
N ALA A 28 5.57 13.83 -14.14
CA ALA A 28 5.62 14.02 -15.59
C ALA A 28 4.29 13.75 -16.31
N THR A 29 3.45 12.85 -15.77
CA THR A 29 2.21 12.40 -16.44
C THR A 29 1.02 13.32 -16.15
N PHE A 30 0.91 13.86 -14.93
CA PHE A 30 -0.22 14.69 -14.55
C PHE A 30 -0.02 16.15 -14.96
N ARG A 31 -0.85 16.67 -15.87
CA ARG A 31 -0.82 18.11 -16.25
C ARG A 31 -1.32 19.06 -15.15
N ARG A 32 -2.12 18.58 -14.20
CA ARG A 32 -2.65 19.35 -13.07
C ARG A 32 -2.42 18.58 -11.77
N HIS A 33 -1.65 19.18 -10.85
CA HIS A 33 -1.23 18.58 -9.58
C HIS A 33 -2.22 18.81 -8.42
N SER A 34 -3.52 18.87 -8.72
CA SER A 34 -4.56 19.21 -7.72
C SER A 34 -5.54 18.08 -7.43
N GLY A 35 -5.52 16.99 -8.21
CA GLY A 35 -6.44 15.88 -8.03
C GLY A 35 -6.14 15.06 -6.77
N LEU A 36 -7.17 14.51 -6.13
CA LEU A 36 -7.01 13.64 -4.98
C LEU A 36 -6.10 12.44 -5.30
N TYR A 37 -6.27 11.82 -6.47
CA TYR A 37 -5.41 10.72 -6.91
C TYR A 37 -3.93 11.12 -6.88
N PHE A 38 -3.59 12.29 -7.43
CA PHE A 38 -2.21 12.79 -7.49
C PHE A 38 -1.62 12.93 -6.07
N TRP A 39 -2.34 13.57 -5.15
CA TRP A 39 -1.85 13.71 -3.78
C TRP A 39 -1.79 12.38 -3.03
N SER A 40 -2.76 11.49 -3.23
CA SER A 40 -2.75 10.17 -2.62
C SER A 40 -1.54 9.35 -3.06
N ILE A 41 -1.20 9.30 -4.36
CA ILE A 41 -0.05 8.52 -4.83
C ILE A 41 1.28 9.14 -4.37
N VAL A 42 1.40 10.48 -4.36
CA VAL A 42 2.61 11.17 -3.88
C VAL A 42 2.82 10.91 -2.39
N ILE A 43 1.79 11.13 -1.56
CA ILE A 43 1.88 10.92 -0.10
C ILE A 43 2.20 9.46 0.20
N THR A 44 1.56 8.52 -0.50
CA THR A 44 1.82 7.08 -0.31
C THR A 44 3.27 6.74 -0.65
N THR A 45 3.78 7.26 -1.77
CA THR A 45 5.14 6.98 -2.22
C THR A 45 6.20 7.60 -1.28
N ILE A 46 5.96 8.81 -0.78
CA ILE A 46 6.80 9.43 0.25
C ILE A 46 6.73 8.63 1.56
N GLY A 47 5.54 8.17 1.94
CA GLY A 47 5.35 7.28 3.09
C GLY A 47 6.19 6.01 2.99
N LEU A 48 6.22 5.39 1.81
CA LEU A 48 7.03 4.21 1.53
C LEU A 48 8.54 4.49 1.66
N VAL A 49 9.01 5.63 1.15
CA VAL A 49 10.40 6.09 1.32
C VAL A 49 10.73 6.26 2.81
N LEU A 50 9.86 6.94 3.58
CA LEU A 50 10.05 7.14 5.02
C LEU A 50 10.06 5.81 5.79
N GLN A 51 9.12 4.89 5.47
CA GLN A 51 9.06 3.57 6.08
C GLN A 51 10.36 2.80 5.84
N THR A 52 10.83 2.80 4.59
CA THR A 52 12.09 2.14 4.18
C THR A 52 13.29 2.73 4.91
N THR A 53 13.36 4.05 5.01
CA THR A 53 14.44 4.75 5.74
C THR A 53 14.42 4.38 7.21
N GLY A 54 13.26 4.44 7.86
CA GLY A 54 13.12 4.06 9.26
C GLY A 54 13.51 2.60 9.51
N TYR A 55 13.19 1.70 8.59
CA TYR A 55 13.58 0.29 8.67
C TYR A 55 15.09 0.09 8.51
N ILE A 56 15.73 0.71 7.51
CA ILE A 56 17.19 0.66 7.35
C ILE A 56 17.89 1.22 8.59
N LEU A 57 17.44 2.35 9.11
CA LEU A 57 18.06 2.94 10.30
C LEU A 57 17.97 2.01 11.52
N LYS A 58 16.85 1.30 11.70
CA LYS A 58 16.70 0.30 12.76
C LYS A 58 17.66 -0.88 12.60
N GLU A 59 17.86 -1.37 11.39
CA GLU A 59 18.68 -2.57 11.12
C GLU A 59 20.19 -2.27 11.05
N PHE A 60 20.58 -1.12 10.49
CA PHE A 60 21.97 -0.81 10.14
C PHE A 60 22.60 0.34 10.93
N ALA A 61 21.81 1.15 11.63
CA ALA A 61 22.31 2.31 12.38
C ALA A 61 21.87 2.25 13.86
N PRO A 62 22.39 1.29 14.66
CA PRO A 62 22.01 1.12 16.06
C PRO A 62 22.39 2.31 16.96
N THR A 63 23.26 3.21 16.48
CA THR A 63 23.63 4.45 17.16
C THR A 63 22.55 5.53 17.08
N CYS A 64 21.59 5.41 16.15
CA CYS A 64 20.48 6.35 16.05
C CYS A 64 19.47 6.16 17.21
N PRO A 65 18.85 7.23 17.73
CA PRO A 65 17.84 7.10 18.78
C PRO A 65 16.66 6.22 18.34
N ALA A 66 16.38 5.14 19.07
CA ALA A 66 15.33 4.17 18.73
C ALA A 66 13.93 4.80 18.59
N ILE A 67 13.66 5.85 19.37
CA ILE A 67 12.41 6.64 19.28
C ILE A 67 12.32 7.32 17.92
N LEU A 68 13.38 7.99 17.48
CA LEU A 68 13.41 8.72 16.21
C LEU A 68 13.25 7.79 15.01
N THR A 69 13.99 6.68 14.98
CA THR A 69 13.90 5.69 13.89
C THR A 69 12.51 5.04 13.84
N THR A 70 11.88 4.84 14.99
CA THR A 70 10.51 4.33 15.10
C THR A 70 9.48 5.32 14.59
N ILE A 71 9.61 6.61 14.93
CA ILE A 71 8.73 7.66 14.42
C ILE A 71 8.79 7.70 12.89
N ILE A 72 9.99 7.76 12.31
CA ILE A 72 10.19 7.80 10.85
C ILE A 72 9.54 6.56 10.20
N CYS A 73 9.81 5.38 10.74
CA CYS A 73 9.27 4.13 10.22
C CYS A 73 7.73 4.08 10.27
N LYS A 74 7.13 4.42 11.42
CA LYS A 74 5.68 4.29 11.62
C LYS A 74 4.88 5.40 10.92
N VAL A 75 5.38 6.63 10.88
CA VAL A 75 4.76 7.70 10.06
C VAL A 75 4.77 7.31 8.58
N GLY A 76 5.89 6.75 8.11
CA GLY A 76 5.98 6.23 6.76
C GLY A 76 5.00 5.09 6.49
N TRP A 77 4.93 4.12 7.39
CA TRP A 77 4.02 2.97 7.30
C TRP A 77 2.54 3.40 7.27
N ILE A 78 2.10 4.29 8.17
CA ILE A 78 0.73 4.80 8.20
C ILE A 78 0.40 5.51 6.88
N SER A 79 1.30 6.39 6.42
CA SER A 79 1.12 7.14 5.17
C SER A 79 1.07 6.22 3.96
N ASN A 80 1.85 5.13 3.96
CA ASN A 80 1.86 4.13 2.91
C ASN A 80 0.59 3.26 2.92
N VAL A 81 0.24 2.60 4.04
CA VAL A 81 -0.88 1.65 4.07
C VAL A 81 -2.23 2.36 3.84
N THR A 82 -2.49 3.43 4.59
CA THR A 82 -3.74 4.19 4.39
C THR A 82 -3.73 4.94 3.08
N GLY A 83 -2.58 5.53 2.70
CA GLY A 83 -2.43 6.23 1.43
C GLY A 83 -2.75 5.31 0.24
N PHE A 84 -2.25 4.08 0.26
CA PHE A 84 -2.53 3.09 -0.79
C PHE A 84 -4.03 2.80 -0.90
N SER A 85 -4.70 2.64 0.24
CA SER A 85 -6.16 2.46 0.28
C SER A 85 -6.92 3.66 -0.30
N VAL A 86 -6.42 4.89 -0.06
CA VAL A 86 -6.98 6.11 -0.66
C VAL A 86 -6.69 6.19 -2.17
N VAL A 87 -5.55 5.69 -2.65
CA VAL A 87 -5.27 5.56 -4.10
C VAL A 87 -6.30 4.63 -4.76
N LEU A 88 -6.56 3.47 -4.16
CA LEU A 88 -7.57 2.53 -4.62
C LEU A 88 -8.97 3.17 -4.63
N TRP A 89 -9.32 3.87 -3.55
CA TRP A 89 -10.61 4.57 -3.44
C TRP A 89 -10.76 5.69 -4.48
N SER A 90 -9.71 6.48 -4.69
CA SER A 90 -9.72 7.56 -5.68
C SER A 90 -9.89 7.02 -7.10
N ARG A 91 -9.39 5.81 -7.40
CA ARG A 91 -9.67 5.12 -8.67
C ARG A 91 -11.11 4.63 -8.74
N LEU A 92 -11.62 4.01 -7.67
CA LEU A 92 -12.99 3.54 -7.60
C LEU A 92 -13.98 4.69 -7.86
N HIS A 93 -13.69 5.88 -7.35
CA HIS A 93 -14.46 7.10 -7.57
C HIS A 93 -14.56 7.53 -9.04
N LEU A 94 -13.64 7.11 -9.91
CA LEU A 94 -13.70 7.42 -11.35
C LEU A 94 -14.64 6.50 -12.14
N ILE A 95 -14.99 5.33 -11.59
CA ILE A 95 -15.82 4.32 -12.28
C ILE A 95 -17.20 4.21 -11.63
N VAL A 96 -17.28 4.34 -10.30
CA VAL A 96 -18.51 4.17 -9.54
C VAL A 96 -19.20 5.51 -9.32
N ASN A 97 -20.38 5.67 -9.91
CA ASN A 97 -21.20 6.88 -9.73
C ASN A 97 -22.07 6.86 -8.45
N ASN A 98 -22.16 5.73 -7.74
CA ASN A 98 -23.01 5.62 -6.55
C ASN A 98 -22.31 6.21 -5.30
N PRO A 99 -22.77 7.35 -4.77
CA PRO A 99 -22.12 8.03 -3.65
C PRO A 99 -22.22 7.25 -2.34
N ARG A 100 -23.22 6.36 -2.18
CA ARG A 100 -23.36 5.55 -0.96
C ARG A 100 -22.23 4.55 -0.83
N ILE A 101 -21.87 3.90 -1.94
CA ILE A 101 -20.77 2.93 -1.98
C ILE A 101 -19.45 3.65 -1.71
N LEU A 102 -19.20 4.77 -2.39
CA LEU A 102 -17.97 5.53 -2.19
C LEU A 102 -17.81 6.03 -0.76
N LYS A 103 -18.88 6.54 -0.13
CA LYS A 103 -18.86 6.97 1.27
C LYS A 103 -18.67 5.79 2.23
N ALA A 104 -19.30 4.65 1.98
CA ALA A 104 -19.12 3.45 2.81
C ALA A 104 -17.67 2.93 2.75
N VAL A 105 -17.08 2.88 1.56
CA VAL A 105 -15.66 2.48 1.41
C VAL A 105 -14.73 3.48 2.09
N LEU A 106 -14.98 4.80 1.94
CA LEU A 106 -14.18 5.81 2.63
C LEU A 106 -14.30 5.69 4.16
N ALA A 107 -15.51 5.43 4.66
CA ALA A 107 -15.75 5.23 6.09
C ALA A 107 -14.99 4.00 6.63
N MET A 108 -14.96 2.91 5.87
CA MET A 108 -14.13 1.73 6.17
C MET A 108 -12.64 2.09 6.25
N ILE A 109 -12.10 2.80 5.26
CA ILE A 109 -10.69 3.24 5.25
C ILE A 109 -10.34 4.09 6.48
N ILE A 110 -11.20 5.03 6.83
CA ILE A 110 -10.98 5.91 7.99
C ILE A 110 -11.06 5.10 9.29
N PHE A 111 -12.07 4.23 9.41
CA PHE A 111 -12.28 3.41 10.60
C PHE A 111 -11.10 2.45 10.83
N ASP A 112 -10.74 1.66 9.83
CA ASP A 112 -9.61 0.72 9.91
C ASP A 112 -8.30 1.48 10.13
N GLY A 113 -8.10 2.61 9.46
CA GLY A 113 -6.94 3.47 9.67
C GLY A 113 -6.79 3.92 11.14
N ILE A 114 -7.86 4.38 11.79
CA ILE A 114 -7.78 4.81 13.19
C ILE A 114 -7.64 3.59 14.11
N CYS A 115 -8.51 2.59 13.95
CA CYS A 115 -8.59 1.46 14.88
C CYS A 115 -7.37 0.54 14.82
N LEU A 116 -6.71 0.40 13.67
CA LEU A 116 -5.58 -0.51 13.49
C LEU A 116 -4.23 0.17 13.65
N HIS A 117 -4.07 1.41 13.18
CA HIS A 117 -2.77 2.10 13.31
C HIS A 117 -2.47 2.45 14.76
N THR A 118 -3.46 2.94 15.52
CA THR A 118 -3.26 3.38 16.90
C THR A 118 -2.67 2.29 17.80
N PRO A 119 -3.25 1.09 17.93
CA PRO A 119 -2.69 0.06 18.82
C PRO A 119 -1.30 -0.40 18.37
N VAL A 120 -1.06 -0.56 17.06
CA VAL A 120 0.27 -0.96 16.53
C VAL A 120 1.34 0.06 16.92
N VAL A 121 1.04 1.36 16.79
CA VAL A 121 1.98 2.41 17.18
C VAL A 121 2.22 2.41 18.69
N VAL A 122 1.16 2.31 19.50
CA VAL A 122 1.27 2.27 20.96
C VAL A 122 2.11 1.07 21.42
N PHE A 123 1.85 -0.11 20.87
CA PHE A 123 2.57 -1.33 21.22
C PHE A 123 4.04 -1.27 20.78
N GLU A 124 4.34 -0.74 19.60
CA GLU A 124 5.72 -0.53 19.16
C GLU A 124 6.51 0.37 20.12
N PHE A 125 5.94 1.49 20.57
CA PHE A 125 6.61 2.33 21.57
C PHE A 125 6.72 1.63 22.92
N GLY A 126 5.73 0.82 23.29
CA GLY A 126 5.77 -0.07 24.45
C GLY A 126 6.96 -1.05 24.39
N LEU A 127 7.28 -1.59 23.22
CA LEU A 127 8.44 -2.49 23.00
C LEU A 127 9.80 -1.82 23.20
N ILE A 128 9.88 -0.50 23.03
CA ILE A 128 11.12 0.28 23.27
C ILE A 128 11.26 0.66 24.75
N SER A 129 10.17 0.58 25.52
CA SER A 129 10.15 0.91 26.94
C SER A 129 10.73 -0.19 27.83
N LYS A 130 10.85 0.10 29.13
CA LYS A 130 11.24 -0.89 30.15
C LYS A 130 10.24 -2.05 30.29
N HIS A 131 9.03 -1.91 29.75
CA HIS A 131 7.95 -2.91 29.81
C HIS A 131 7.86 -3.80 28.57
N HIS A 132 8.96 -3.94 27.81
CA HIS A 132 9.05 -4.71 26.57
C HIS A 132 8.26 -6.03 26.57
N SER A 133 8.46 -6.88 27.58
CA SER A 133 7.80 -8.18 27.72
C SER A 133 6.27 -8.11 27.78
N THR A 134 5.72 -7.01 28.32
CA THR A 134 4.27 -6.81 28.45
C THR A 134 3.64 -6.49 27.09
N PHE A 135 4.40 -5.89 26.17
CA PHE A 135 3.91 -5.45 24.86
C PHE A 135 4.19 -6.43 23.72
N MET A 136 5.08 -7.42 23.91
CA MET A 136 5.43 -8.41 22.88
C MET A 136 4.22 -9.22 22.40
N TYR A 137 3.54 -9.89 23.32
CA TYR A 137 2.40 -10.74 22.95
C TYR A 137 1.20 -9.96 22.35
N PRO A 138 0.79 -8.80 22.93
CA PRO A 138 -0.22 -7.95 22.29
C PRO A 138 0.19 -7.44 20.90
N MET A 139 1.47 -7.11 20.69
CA MET A 139 1.97 -6.70 19.38
C MET A 139 1.84 -7.82 18.35
N GLU A 140 2.30 -9.04 18.67
CA GLU A 140 2.21 -10.19 17.74
C GLU A 140 0.76 -10.48 17.30
N ILE A 141 -0.19 -10.41 18.23
CA ILE A 141 -1.62 -10.56 17.90
C ILE A 141 -2.09 -9.42 17.00
N MET A 142 -1.81 -8.18 17.41
CA MET A 142 -2.26 -7.00 16.70
C MET A 142 -1.70 -6.92 15.29
N GLU A 143 -0.44 -7.33 15.08
CA GLU A 143 0.19 -7.41 13.76
C GLU A 143 -0.58 -8.33 12.80
N ARG A 144 -1.02 -9.50 13.26
CA ARG A 144 -1.82 -10.42 12.44
C ARG A 144 -3.22 -9.87 12.16
N ILE A 145 -3.84 -9.23 13.16
CA ILE A 145 -5.17 -8.61 13.02
C ILE A 145 -5.10 -7.49 11.99
N GLN A 146 -4.21 -6.52 12.15
CA GLN A 146 -4.10 -5.39 11.23
C GLN A 146 -3.76 -5.85 9.80
N GLN A 147 -2.86 -6.82 9.66
CA GLN A 147 -2.44 -7.32 8.35
C GLN A 147 -3.63 -7.95 7.63
N THR A 148 -4.41 -8.76 8.35
CA THR A 148 -5.59 -9.43 7.81
C THR A 148 -6.66 -8.42 7.43
N ILE A 149 -6.97 -7.45 8.31
CA ILE A 149 -8.03 -6.47 8.04
C ILE A 149 -7.66 -5.53 6.90
N PHE A 150 -6.44 -4.98 6.86
CA PHE A 150 -6.01 -4.17 5.72
C PHE A 150 -6.00 -4.95 4.40
N THR A 151 -5.59 -6.23 4.43
CA THR A 151 -5.66 -7.10 3.25
C THR A 151 -7.12 -7.30 2.77
N LEU A 152 -8.05 -7.52 3.71
CA LEU A 152 -9.47 -7.62 3.40
C LEU A 152 -10.01 -6.30 2.84
N GLN A 153 -9.66 -5.17 3.44
CA GLN A 153 -10.01 -3.83 2.96
C GLN A 153 -9.56 -3.63 1.51
N GLU A 154 -8.29 -3.88 1.21
CA GLU A 154 -7.73 -3.71 -0.13
C GLU A 154 -8.37 -4.68 -1.14
N THR A 155 -8.67 -5.91 -0.72
CA THR A 155 -9.38 -6.91 -1.52
C THR A 155 -10.81 -6.46 -1.84
N ILE A 156 -11.55 -5.91 -0.86
CA ILE A 156 -12.91 -5.38 -1.06
C ILE A 156 -12.90 -4.24 -2.07
N ILE A 157 -11.98 -3.27 -1.92
CA ILE A 157 -11.90 -2.12 -2.83
C ILE A 157 -11.54 -2.58 -4.25
N SER A 158 -10.55 -3.49 -4.36
CA SER A 158 -10.14 -4.07 -5.65
C SER A 158 -11.24 -4.89 -6.32
N GLY A 159 -12.01 -5.66 -5.55
CA GLY A 159 -13.14 -6.45 -6.02
C GLY A 159 -14.29 -5.58 -6.53
N LEU A 160 -14.66 -4.52 -5.77
CA LEU A 160 -15.64 -3.53 -6.22
C LEU A 160 -15.18 -2.86 -7.52
N TYR A 161 -13.93 -2.41 -7.57
CA TYR A 161 -13.37 -1.79 -8.76
C TYR A 161 -13.46 -2.73 -9.97
N MET A 162 -13.08 -4.00 -9.81
CA MET A 162 -13.13 -5.00 -10.87
C MET A 162 -14.56 -5.23 -11.37
N PHE A 163 -15.51 -5.41 -10.45
CA PHE A 163 -16.92 -5.61 -10.78
C PHE A 163 -17.49 -4.45 -11.60
N TYR A 164 -17.28 -3.21 -11.15
CA TYR A 164 -17.79 -2.04 -11.85
C TYR A 164 -17.07 -1.77 -13.18
N THR A 165 -15.76 -2.06 -13.27
CA THR A 165 -14.99 -1.93 -14.51
C THR A 165 -15.50 -2.88 -15.59
N VAL A 166 -15.75 -4.15 -15.23
CA VAL A 166 -16.29 -5.16 -16.17
C VAL A 166 -17.69 -4.76 -16.63
N ARG A 167 -18.54 -4.27 -15.73
CA ARG A 167 -19.89 -3.80 -16.08
C ARG A 167 -19.84 -2.58 -17.02
N PHE A 168 -19.09 -1.54 -16.65
CA PHE A 168 -18.97 -0.30 -17.43
C PHE A 168 -18.52 -0.57 -18.87
N LEU A 169 -17.62 -1.53 -19.08
CA LEU A 169 -17.05 -1.80 -20.39
C LEU A 169 -17.87 -2.81 -21.22
N ASN A 170 -18.66 -3.68 -20.58
CA ASN A 170 -19.63 -4.52 -21.28
C ASN A 170 -20.80 -3.70 -21.87
N ASP A 171 -21.12 -2.55 -21.30
CA ASP A 171 -22.26 -1.71 -21.69
C ASP A 171 -21.98 -0.80 -22.92
N GLY A 172 -20.80 -0.84 -23.56
CA GLY A 172 -20.58 0.03 -24.73
C GLY A 172 -19.25 0.01 -25.49
N TYR A 173 -18.27 -0.85 -25.16
CA TYR A 173 -16.95 -0.79 -25.81
C TYR A 173 -16.59 -2.06 -26.62
N ALA A 174 -16.06 -1.85 -27.83
CA ALA A 174 -15.72 -2.86 -28.85
C ALA A 174 -14.62 -3.88 -28.42
N SER A 175 -14.38 -4.89 -29.26
CA SER A 175 -13.47 -6.03 -29.00
C SER A 175 -12.05 -5.63 -28.57
N HIS A 176 -11.54 -4.47 -29.02
CA HIS A 176 -10.23 -3.93 -28.62
C HIS A 176 -10.12 -3.65 -27.11
N THR A 177 -11.24 -3.34 -26.44
CA THR A 177 -11.29 -3.04 -25.00
C THR A 177 -11.17 -4.31 -24.15
N ARG A 178 -11.52 -5.49 -24.69
CA ARG A 178 -11.43 -6.77 -23.94
C ARG A 178 -10.01 -7.13 -23.52
N LYS A 179 -9.00 -6.81 -24.36
CA LYS A 179 -7.58 -7.03 -24.02
C LYS A 179 -7.15 -6.16 -22.84
N VAL A 180 -7.59 -4.90 -22.82
CA VAL A 180 -7.29 -3.99 -21.71
C VAL A 180 -8.00 -4.45 -20.45
N ILE A 181 -9.28 -4.81 -20.50
CA ILE A 181 -10.01 -5.36 -19.34
C ILE A 181 -9.28 -6.56 -18.74
N ARG A 182 -8.85 -7.51 -19.58
CA ARG A 182 -8.12 -8.69 -19.10
C ARG A 182 -6.81 -8.30 -18.41
N MET A 183 -6.10 -7.31 -18.94
CA MET A 183 -4.90 -6.77 -18.30
C MET A 183 -5.25 -6.12 -16.96
N LEU A 184 -6.29 -5.29 -16.87
CA LEU A 184 -6.73 -4.63 -15.65
C LEU A 184 -7.10 -5.64 -14.55
N VAL A 185 -7.86 -6.68 -14.92
CA VAL A 185 -8.24 -7.78 -14.02
C VAL A 185 -7.01 -8.54 -13.55
N CYS A 186 -6.09 -8.86 -14.46
CA CYS A 186 -4.83 -9.55 -14.15
C CYS A 186 -3.99 -8.75 -13.15
N VAL A 187 -3.88 -7.43 -13.35
CA VAL A 187 -3.14 -6.54 -12.43
C VAL A 187 -3.77 -6.54 -11.04
N GLN A 188 -5.08 -6.37 -10.90
CA GLN A 188 -5.72 -6.41 -9.58
C GLN A 188 -5.60 -7.80 -8.92
N ALA A 189 -5.68 -8.89 -9.69
CA ALA A 189 -5.47 -10.23 -9.16
C ALA A 189 -4.05 -10.43 -8.61
N LEU A 190 -3.06 -9.85 -9.30
CA LEU A 190 -1.66 -9.87 -8.87
C LEU A 190 -1.42 -9.01 -7.62
N VAL A 191 -2.13 -7.87 -7.47
CA VAL A 191 -2.12 -7.07 -6.23
C VAL A 191 -2.66 -7.89 -5.05
N ILE A 192 -3.80 -8.56 -5.21
CA ILE A 192 -4.38 -9.43 -4.17
C ILE A 192 -3.44 -10.59 -3.83
N LEU A 193 -2.76 -11.16 -4.83
CA LEU A 193 -1.78 -12.22 -4.61
C LEU A 193 -0.60 -11.73 -3.77
N PHE A 194 -0.14 -10.49 -3.98
CA PHE A 194 0.90 -9.91 -3.14
C PHE A 194 0.46 -9.72 -1.69
N ASP A 195 -0.78 -9.30 -1.45
CA ASP A 195 -1.32 -9.16 -0.10
C ASP A 195 -1.45 -10.50 0.61
N GLY A 196 -1.90 -11.52 -0.11
CA GLY A 196 -1.92 -12.89 0.38
C GLY A 196 -0.51 -13.40 0.73
N GLY A 197 0.50 -13.07 -0.08
CA GLY A 197 1.90 -13.40 0.19
C GLY A 197 2.43 -12.74 1.46
N LEU A 198 2.23 -11.42 1.62
CA LEU A 198 2.63 -10.70 2.83
C LEU A 198 1.92 -11.23 4.08
N THR A 199 0.62 -11.52 3.96
CA THR A 199 -0.17 -12.12 5.05
C THR A 199 0.35 -13.51 5.41
N ALA A 200 0.69 -14.35 4.44
CA ALA A 200 1.23 -15.68 4.68
C ALA A 200 2.58 -15.65 5.44
N PHE A 201 3.44 -14.66 5.20
CA PHE A 201 4.66 -14.49 5.99
C PHE A 201 4.37 -14.17 7.46
N ASP A 202 3.32 -13.41 7.73
CA ASP A 202 2.93 -13.03 9.09
C ASP A 202 2.46 -14.26 9.90
N TYR A 203 1.60 -15.10 9.29
CA TYR A 203 1.14 -16.34 9.92
C TYR A 203 2.23 -17.40 10.08
N LYS A 204 3.33 -17.31 9.31
CA LYS A 204 4.51 -18.17 9.46
C LYS A 204 5.55 -17.62 10.44
N ASN A 205 5.24 -16.53 11.16
CA ASN A 205 6.16 -15.84 12.07
C ASN A 205 7.45 -15.35 11.39
N MET A 206 7.40 -15.07 10.07
CA MET A 206 8.54 -14.60 9.29
C MET A 206 8.59 -13.07 9.26
N PHE A 207 8.56 -12.44 10.43
CA PHE A 207 8.41 -10.98 10.57
C PHE A 207 9.51 -10.18 9.85
N THR A 208 10.78 -10.57 10.01
CA THR A 208 11.90 -9.90 9.33
C THR A 208 11.76 -9.94 7.82
N LEU A 209 11.33 -11.08 7.27
CA LEU A 209 11.12 -11.22 5.83
C LEU A 209 9.94 -10.35 5.37
N LYS A 210 8.85 -10.30 6.15
CA LYS A 210 7.71 -9.40 5.91
C LYS A 210 8.18 -7.95 5.82
N CYS A 211 8.88 -7.46 6.84
CA CYS A 211 9.39 -6.09 6.89
C CYS A 211 10.34 -5.76 5.73
N THR A 212 11.15 -6.73 5.31
CA THR A 212 12.06 -6.59 4.17
C THR A 212 11.32 -6.47 2.83
N LEU A 213 10.33 -7.35 2.60
CA LEU A 213 9.61 -7.40 1.33
C LEU A 213 8.51 -6.35 1.22
N HIS A 214 7.95 -5.90 2.35
CA HIS A 214 6.80 -5.01 2.37
C HIS A 214 7.02 -3.71 1.56
N PRO A 215 8.10 -2.93 1.74
CA PRO A 215 8.32 -1.73 0.94
C PRO A 215 8.43 -2.00 -0.56
N PHE A 216 9.11 -3.09 -0.94
CA PHE A 216 9.22 -3.50 -2.34
C PHE A 216 7.85 -3.85 -2.93
N VAL A 217 7.07 -4.68 -2.22
CA VAL A 217 5.74 -5.11 -2.66
C VAL A 217 4.79 -3.92 -2.78
N TYR A 218 4.77 -3.00 -1.81
CA TYR A 218 3.94 -1.80 -1.88
C TYR A 218 4.37 -0.86 -3.03
N ALA A 219 5.67 -0.75 -3.32
CA ALA A 219 6.14 0.07 -4.44
C ALA A 219 5.70 -0.52 -5.78
N LEU A 220 5.74 -1.86 -5.90
CA LEU A 220 5.25 -2.57 -7.06
C LEU A 220 3.73 -2.42 -7.22
N LYS A 221 2.97 -2.60 -6.14
CA LYS A 221 1.51 -2.37 -6.12
C LYS A 221 1.17 -0.95 -6.58
N LEU A 222 1.83 0.07 -6.03
CA LEU A 222 1.62 1.47 -6.45
C LEU A 222 1.94 1.71 -7.93
N LYS A 223 3.03 1.13 -8.44
CA LYS A 223 3.41 1.27 -9.86
C LYS A 223 2.36 0.62 -10.77
N LEU A 224 1.85 -0.54 -10.39
CA LEU A 224 0.77 -1.23 -11.11
C LEU A 224 -0.52 -0.40 -11.11
N GLU A 225 -0.88 0.15 -9.96
CA GLU A 225 -2.05 1.02 -9.79
C GLU A 225 -1.97 2.27 -10.70
N PHE A 226 -0.78 2.87 -10.79
CA PHE A 226 -0.51 4.00 -11.69
C PHE A 226 -0.64 3.64 -13.17
N ILE A 227 -0.12 2.48 -13.58
CA ILE A 227 -0.25 2.00 -14.97
C ILE A 227 -1.72 1.78 -15.32
N VAL A 228 -2.47 1.13 -14.44
CA VAL A 228 -3.90 0.87 -14.64
C VAL A 228 -4.68 2.17 -14.80
N LEU A 229 -4.48 3.16 -13.93
CA LEU A 229 -5.19 4.43 -14.05
C LEU A 229 -4.91 5.11 -15.40
N ASN A 230 -3.65 5.16 -15.82
CA ASN A 230 -3.29 5.80 -17.07
C ASN A 230 -3.93 5.11 -18.29
N GLN A 231 -4.03 3.78 -18.27
CA GLN A 231 -4.73 3.04 -19.32
C GLN A 231 -6.22 3.36 -19.35
N LEU A 232 -6.89 3.41 -18.19
CA LEU A 232 -8.30 3.80 -18.11
C LEU A 232 -8.55 5.21 -18.65
N LEU A 233 -7.75 6.18 -18.23
CA LEU A 233 -7.87 7.57 -18.70
C LEU A 233 -7.65 7.67 -20.21
N SER A 234 -6.77 6.83 -20.77
CA SER A 234 -6.54 6.78 -22.22
C SER A 234 -7.76 6.24 -22.99
N ILE A 235 -8.53 5.33 -22.40
CA ILE A 235 -9.77 4.81 -22.99
C ILE A 235 -10.89 5.86 -22.87
N ALA A 236 -11.05 6.44 -21.68
CA ALA A 236 -12.09 7.44 -21.42
C ALA A 236 -11.95 8.74 -22.23
N ARG A 237 -10.74 9.05 -22.74
CA ARG A 237 -10.52 10.18 -23.67
C ARG A 237 -10.77 9.83 -25.14
N LYS A 238 -10.83 8.54 -25.48
CA LYS A 238 -10.96 8.05 -26.88
C LYS A 238 -12.38 7.63 -27.25
N GLY A 239 -13.24 7.35 -26.26
CA GLY A 239 -14.69 7.22 -26.44
C GLY A 239 -15.40 8.52 -26.13
#